data_AF-A0AAV0V5V4-F1
#
_entry.id   AF-A0AAV0V5V4-F1
#
_cell.length_a   1.000
_cell.length_b   1.000
_cell.length_c   1.000
_cell.angle_alpha   90.00
_cell.angle_beta   90.00
_cell.angle_gamma   90.00
#
_symmetry.space_group_name_H-M   'P 1'
#
loop_
_entity.id
_entity.type
_entity.pdbx_description
1 polymer ?
#
loop_
_entity_poly.entity_id
_entity_poly.type
_entity_poly.pdbx_seq_one_letter_code
_entity_poly.pdbx_strand_id
1 'polypeptide(L)'
;MPITHLLAFTPLSLLLGVPIGLWKERLQKHSVKRWLLAISPFALVPLLSLRDGAILTGSYFIGCLLGASLVGVGLTGGIATGKSTVSSLFRTAGAVIIDADVVAREIVLPGRGAYKEIVRYFGTEVLSDDDATINRAKLGAIIFCDPTQRKKLNAATHKYIFYEMFKQLVYQRLVCRKRLVVLDAPLLFETKLLEYFCFPIIVVTCTETNELSRLMKRDHMTQGDAQKRIKSQMKLYEKVSKADLIIQNDGALDDLLLHTRETLQRAAALVGASHDLQL
;
A
#
# COMPACT_ATOMS: atom_id res chain seq x y z
N MET A 1 -43.41 -11.83 -7.20
CA MET A 1 -42.13 -12.09 -7.90
C MET A 1 -41.21 -12.85 -6.95
N PRO A 2 -40.53 -13.91 -7.40
CA PRO A 2 -39.93 -14.89 -6.50
C PRO A 2 -38.62 -14.39 -5.89
N ILE A 3 -38.35 -14.87 -4.69
CA ILE A 3 -37.20 -14.60 -3.79
C ILE A 3 -35.82 -14.87 -4.44
N THR A 4 -35.78 -15.47 -5.64
CA THR A 4 -34.58 -15.86 -6.36
C THR A 4 -33.74 -14.69 -6.88
N HIS A 5 -34.33 -13.51 -7.13
CA HIS A 5 -33.54 -12.32 -7.49
C HIS A 5 -32.82 -11.68 -6.28
N LEU A 6 -33.30 -11.93 -5.04
CA LEU A 6 -32.82 -11.28 -3.82
C LEU A 6 -31.38 -11.69 -3.44
N LEU A 7 -31.05 -12.98 -3.60
CA LEU A 7 -29.71 -13.52 -3.37
C LEU A 7 -28.70 -13.07 -4.44
N ALA A 8 -29.17 -12.58 -5.59
CA ALA A 8 -28.29 -12.10 -6.64
C ALA A 8 -27.81 -10.66 -6.39
N PHE A 9 -28.60 -9.83 -5.70
CA PHE A 9 -28.30 -8.41 -5.50
C PHE A 9 -27.62 -8.09 -4.16
N THR A 10 -27.81 -8.89 -3.10
CA THR A 10 -27.13 -8.70 -1.81
C THR A 10 -25.59 -8.87 -1.85
N PRO A 11 -25.00 -9.79 -2.64
CA PRO A 11 -23.55 -9.83 -2.81
C PRO A 11 -23.09 -8.61 -3.61
N LEU A 12 -23.89 -8.18 -4.60
CA LEU A 12 -23.54 -7.07 -5.48
C LEU A 12 -23.55 -5.73 -4.75
N SER A 13 -24.54 -5.44 -3.90
CA SER A 13 -24.59 -4.21 -3.09
C SER A 13 -23.47 -4.15 -2.05
N LEU A 14 -23.11 -5.29 -1.46
CA LEU A 14 -21.99 -5.41 -0.53
C LEU A 14 -20.65 -5.23 -1.27
N LEU A 15 -20.49 -5.85 -2.45
CA LEU A 15 -19.34 -5.67 -3.33
C LEU A 15 -19.19 -4.23 -3.83
N LEU A 16 -20.29 -3.52 -4.05
CA LEU A 16 -20.28 -2.10 -4.43
C LEU A 16 -19.92 -1.19 -3.25
N GLY A 17 -20.32 -1.56 -2.02
CA GLY A 17 -20.00 -0.80 -0.81
C GLY A 17 -18.52 -0.83 -0.43
N VAL A 18 -17.81 -1.94 -0.64
CA VAL A 18 -16.39 -2.11 -0.24
C VAL A 18 -15.46 -1.08 -0.90
N PRO A 19 -15.45 -0.90 -2.25
CA PRO A 19 -14.68 0.15 -2.90
C PRO A 19 -15.00 1.55 -2.40
N ILE A 20 -16.26 1.80 -2.06
CA ILE A 20 -16.73 3.10 -1.58
C ILE A 20 -16.25 3.34 -0.15
N GLY A 21 -16.26 2.32 0.70
CA GLY A 21 -15.65 2.33 2.02
C GLY A 21 -14.15 2.65 1.97
N LEU A 22 -13.42 1.97 1.07
CA LEU A 22 -11.99 2.21 0.83
C LEU A 22 -11.71 3.65 0.39
N TRP A 23 -12.62 4.25 -0.41
CA TRP A 23 -12.45 5.59 -0.95
C TRP A 23 -13.09 6.70 -0.12
N LYS A 24 -13.89 6.38 0.90
CA LYS A 24 -14.69 7.35 1.67
C LYS A 24 -13.84 8.50 2.19
N GLU A 25 -12.67 8.20 2.74
CA GLU A 25 -11.78 9.20 3.33
C GLU A 25 -11.04 10.02 2.27
N ARG A 26 -10.68 9.39 1.13
CA ARG A 26 -10.03 10.06 0.00
C ARG A 26 -10.97 10.97 -0.79
N LEU A 27 -12.25 10.60 -0.86
CA LEU A 27 -13.30 11.35 -1.55
C LEU A 27 -13.69 12.64 -0.83
N GLN A 28 -13.37 12.79 0.46
CA GLN A 28 -13.61 14.04 1.19
C GLN A 28 -12.84 15.23 0.60
N LYS A 29 -11.75 14.98 -0.15
CA LYS A 29 -11.01 16.03 -0.91
C LYS A 29 -11.76 16.56 -2.14
N HIS A 30 -12.77 15.86 -2.68
CA HIS A 30 -13.46 16.26 -3.92
C HIS A 30 -14.96 16.49 -3.70
N SER A 31 -15.35 17.76 -3.57
CA SER A 31 -16.72 18.23 -3.25
C SER A 31 -17.84 17.64 -4.14
N VAL A 32 -17.57 17.41 -5.43
CA VAL A 32 -18.58 16.93 -6.41
C VAL A 32 -18.82 15.41 -6.35
N LYS A 33 -17.77 14.62 -6.06
CA LYS A 33 -17.89 13.14 -5.98
C LYS A 33 -18.60 12.68 -4.71
N ARG A 34 -18.61 13.52 -3.66
CA ARG A 34 -19.35 13.33 -2.41
C ARG A 34 -20.86 13.17 -2.62
N TRP A 35 -21.44 13.90 -3.58
CA TRP A 35 -22.87 13.85 -3.90
C TRP A 35 -23.24 12.66 -4.79
N LEU A 36 -22.42 12.35 -5.79
CA LEU A 36 -22.69 11.24 -6.73
C LEU A 36 -22.73 9.86 -6.04
N LEU A 37 -22.00 9.67 -4.93
CA LEU A 37 -21.96 8.41 -4.19
C LEU A 37 -23.02 8.29 -3.07
N ALA A 38 -23.50 9.42 -2.55
CA ALA A 38 -24.63 9.43 -1.61
C ALA A 38 -25.95 8.95 -2.28
N ILE A 39 -25.98 8.92 -3.62
CA ILE A 39 -27.15 8.59 -4.43
C ILE A 39 -27.26 7.06 -4.73
N SER A 40 -26.23 6.24 -4.48
CA SER A 40 -26.06 4.97 -5.22
C SER A 40 -26.83 3.70 -4.78
N PRO A 41 -27.63 3.70 -3.70
CA PRO A 41 -28.79 2.79 -3.67
C PRO A 41 -30.12 3.51 -3.47
N PHE A 42 -30.11 4.73 -2.92
CA PHE A 42 -31.31 5.51 -2.63
C PHE A 42 -32.13 5.84 -3.89
N ALA A 43 -31.50 5.94 -5.06
CA ALA A 43 -32.22 6.12 -6.33
C ALA A 43 -33.06 4.89 -6.74
N LEU A 44 -32.71 3.69 -6.28
CA LEU A 44 -33.41 2.43 -6.57
C LEU A 44 -34.42 2.05 -5.47
N VAL A 45 -34.30 2.62 -4.27
CA VAL A 45 -35.22 2.37 -3.15
C VAL A 45 -36.70 2.66 -3.50
N PRO A 46 -37.07 3.71 -4.25
CA PRO A 46 -38.46 3.98 -4.64
C PRO A 46 -39.06 2.93 -5.60
N LEU A 47 -38.22 2.13 -6.27
CA LEU A 47 -38.62 1.08 -7.22
C LEU A 47 -38.79 -0.30 -6.55
N LEU A 48 -38.48 -0.40 -5.25
CA LEU A 48 -38.45 -1.65 -4.50
C LEU A 48 -39.44 -1.62 -3.35
N SER A 49 -39.85 -2.80 -2.86
CA SER A 49 -40.67 -2.87 -1.64
C SER A 49 -39.88 -2.32 -0.44
N LEU A 50 -40.57 -1.81 0.59
CA LEU A 50 -39.94 -1.27 1.82
C LEU A 50 -38.93 -2.26 2.44
N ARG A 51 -39.25 -3.55 2.42
CA ARG A 51 -38.37 -4.62 2.93
C ARG A 51 -37.12 -4.79 2.06
N ASP A 52 -37.27 -4.72 0.75
CA ASP A 52 -36.16 -4.94 -0.20
C ASP A 52 -35.22 -3.73 -0.24
N GLY A 53 -35.77 -2.51 -0.16
CA GLY A 53 -34.99 -1.29 -0.03
C GLY A 53 -34.15 -1.26 1.26
N ALA A 54 -34.67 -1.77 2.37
CA ALA A 54 -33.94 -1.87 3.63
C ALA A 54 -32.77 -2.87 3.58
N ILE A 55 -32.95 -4.03 2.94
CA ILE A 55 -31.89 -5.05 2.80
C ILE A 55 -30.77 -4.54 1.88
N LEU A 56 -31.14 -3.89 0.76
CA LEU A 56 -30.17 -3.34 -0.19
C LEU A 56 -29.33 -2.21 0.43
N THR A 57 -29.97 -1.30 1.15
CA THR A 57 -29.28 -0.21 1.85
C THR A 57 -28.41 -0.75 2.99
N GLY A 58 -28.91 -1.67 3.81
CA GLY A 58 -28.15 -2.29 4.90
C GLY A 58 -26.88 -3.02 4.41
N SER A 59 -26.99 -3.85 3.38
CA SER A 59 -25.85 -4.57 2.78
C SER A 59 -24.81 -3.62 2.16
N TYR A 60 -25.24 -2.52 1.54
CA TYR A 60 -24.36 -1.46 1.06
C TYR A 60 -23.59 -0.76 2.20
N PHE A 61 -24.27 -0.40 3.29
CA PHE A 61 -23.61 0.22 4.45
C PHE A 61 -22.61 -0.73 5.12
N ILE A 62 -22.94 -2.02 5.21
CA ILE A 62 -21.99 -3.05 5.68
C ILE A 62 -20.77 -3.10 4.77
N GLY A 63 -20.96 -3.10 3.45
CA GLY A 63 -19.86 -3.03 2.48
C GLY A 63 -18.98 -1.80 2.70
N CYS A 64 -19.57 -0.61 2.87
CA CYS A 64 -18.85 0.63 3.17
C CYS A 64 -18.06 0.54 4.49
N LEU A 65 -18.64 -0.06 5.53
CA LEU A 65 -17.99 -0.21 6.83
C LEU A 65 -16.81 -1.20 6.76
N LEU A 66 -16.98 -2.32 6.06
CA LEU A 66 -15.93 -3.29 5.80
C LEU A 66 -14.79 -2.67 4.99
N GLY A 67 -15.12 -1.93 3.93
CA GLY A 67 -14.13 -1.21 3.12
C GLY A 67 -13.31 -0.23 3.95
N ALA A 68 -13.96 0.63 4.75
CA ALA A 68 -13.27 1.59 5.61
C ALA A 68 -12.40 0.90 6.69
N SER A 69 -12.81 -0.28 7.15
CA SER A 69 -12.05 -1.06 8.14
C SER A 69 -10.81 -1.74 7.56
N LEU A 70 -10.71 -1.84 6.23
CA LEU A 70 -9.64 -2.51 5.48
C LEU A 70 -8.67 -1.53 4.82
N VAL A 71 -8.56 -0.32 5.39
CA VAL A 71 -7.62 0.72 4.98
C VAL A 71 -6.42 0.73 5.93
N GLY A 72 -5.21 0.77 5.39
CA GLY A 72 -3.97 1.00 6.13
C GLY A 72 -3.44 2.42 5.91
N VAL A 73 -2.53 2.88 6.76
CA VAL A 73 -1.77 4.11 6.51
C VAL A 73 -0.68 3.80 5.49
N GLY A 74 -0.59 4.55 4.38
CA GLY A 74 0.48 4.36 3.40
C GLY A 74 1.76 5.05 3.85
N LEU A 75 2.91 4.40 3.80
CA LEU A 75 4.22 5.04 3.97
C LEU A 75 5.04 4.84 2.71
N THR A 76 5.46 5.94 2.09
CA THR A 76 6.29 5.92 0.89
C THR A 76 7.31 7.06 0.92
N GLY A 77 8.25 7.05 -0.03
CA GLY A 77 9.29 8.06 -0.14
C GLY A 77 10.23 7.79 -1.31
N GLY A 78 11.09 8.75 -1.59
CA GLY A 78 12.21 8.59 -2.54
C GLY A 78 13.31 7.68 -1.98
N ILE A 79 14.29 7.35 -2.82
CA ILE A 79 15.45 6.57 -2.37
C ILE A 79 16.23 7.39 -1.34
N ALA A 80 16.77 6.75 -0.29
CA ALA A 80 17.61 7.43 0.70
C ALA A 80 16.97 8.66 1.41
N THR A 81 15.64 8.79 1.37
CA THR A 81 14.87 9.85 2.07
C THR A 81 14.73 9.62 3.57
N GLY A 82 15.15 8.47 4.10
CA GLY A 82 15.03 8.13 5.54
C GLY A 82 13.73 7.42 5.92
N LYS A 83 12.97 6.91 4.95
CA LYS A 83 11.75 6.10 5.16
C LYS A 83 11.93 4.97 6.17
N SER A 84 13.06 4.26 6.14
CA SER A 84 13.35 3.17 7.10
C SER A 84 13.45 3.67 8.54
N THR A 85 14.01 4.87 8.75
CA THR A 85 14.08 5.52 10.07
C THR A 85 12.68 5.87 10.55
N VAL A 86 11.86 6.48 9.69
CA VAL A 86 10.44 6.81 9.99
C VAL A 86 9.63 5.55 10.30
N SER A 87 9.79 4.49 9.50
CA SER A 87 9.15 3.19 9.67
C SER A 87 9.52 2.55 11.02
N SER A 88 10.79 2.64 11.42
CA SER A 88 11.25 2.19 12.74
C SER A 88 10.61 2.97 13.88
N LEU A 89 10.56 4.31 13.76
CA LEU A 89 9.94 5.18 14.77
C LEU A 89 8.45 4.91 14.94
N PHE A 90 7.74 4.69 13.82
CA PHE A 90 6.32 4.31 13.85
C PHE A 90 6.13 2.98 14.58
N ARG A 91 7.00 1.99 14.33
CA ARG A 91 6.97 0.71 15.04
C ARG A 91 7.14 0.88 16.55
N THR A 92 8.13 1.68 16.97
CA THR A 92 8.36 1.97 18.40
C THR A 92 7.17 2.69 19.04
N ALA A 93 6.47 3.52 18.27
CA ALA A 93 5.27 4.22 18.73
C ALA A 93 3.98 3.36 18.69
N GLY A 94 4.09 2.04 18.48
CA GLY A 94 2.96 1.10 18.54
C GLY A 94 2.29 0.76 17.20
N ALA A 95 2.74 1.35 16.08
CA ALA A 95 2.21 1.03 14.77
C ALA A 95 2.66 -0.34 14.27
N VAL A 96 1.75 -1.08 13.64
CA VAL A 96 2.09 -2.33 12.95
C VAL A 96 2.58 -2.01 11.55
N ILE A 97 3.83 -2.33 11.24
CA ILE A 97 4.43 -2.09 9.92
C ILE A 97 4.37 -3.36 9.08
N ILE A 98 3.73 -3.27 7.92
CA ILE A 98 3.77 -4.29 6.85
C ILE A 98 4.71 -3.77 5.77
N ASP A 99 5.91 -4.35 5.68
CA ASP A 99 6.97 -3.92 4.76
C ASP A 99 6.90 -4.70 3.44
N ALA A 100 6.67 -3.99 2.33
CA ALA A 100 6.61 -4.57 0.99
C ALA A 100 7.93 -5.24 0.58
N ASP A 101 9.08 -4.71 1.01
CA ASP A 101 10.39 -5.30 0.69
C ASP A 101 10.61 -6.61 1.45
N VAL A 102 10.11 -6.73 2.68
CA VAL A 102 10.13 -7.99 3.43
C VAL A 102 9.20 -9.00 2.77
N VAL A 103 7.97 -8.61 2.47
CA VAL A 103 6.98 -9.47 1.79
C VAL A 103 7.52 -9.96 0.45
N ALA A 104 8.15 -9.08 -0.35
CA ALA A 104 8.74 -9.44 -1.64
C ALA A 104 9.80 -10.54 -1.53
N ARG A 105 10.52 -10.63 -0.40
CA ARG A 105 11.51 -11.67 -0.13
C ARG A 105 10.86 -12.97 0.33
N GLU A 106 9.79 -12.90 1.09
CA GLU A 106 9.08 -14.08 1.61
C GLU A 106 8.29 -14.82 0.53
N ILE A 107 7.64 -14.09 -0.38
CA ILE A 107 6.80 -14.71 -1.43
C ILE A 107 7.60 -15.51 -2.46
N VAL A 108 8.92 -15.30 -2.52
CA VAL A 108 9.84 -16.01 -3.42
C VAL A 108 10.59 -17.15 -2.72
N LEU A 109 10.26 -17.45 -1.46
CA LEU A 109 10.81 -18.63 -0.79
C LEU A 109 10.28 -19.93 -1.44
N PRO A 110 11.05 -21.02 -1.37
CA PRO A 110 10.63 -22.32 -1.90
C PRO A 110 9.22 -22.71 -1.45
N GLY A 111 8.42 -23.23 -2.39
CA GLY A 111 7.03 -23.64 -2.14
C GLY A 111 5.98 -22.53 -2.28
N ARG A 112 6.37 -21.25 -2.30
CA ARG A 112 5.46 -20.13 -2.49
C ARG A 112 5.02 -19.95 -3.95
N GLY A 113 3.95 -19.19 -4.16
CA GLY A 113 3.36 -18.96 -5.48
C GLY A 113 4.30 -18.23 -6.46
N ALA A 114 4.91 -17.12 -6.02
CA ALA A 114 5.83 -16.36 -6.87
C ALA A 114 7.08 -17.17 -7.22
N TYR A 115 7.61 -17.95 -6.27
CA TYR A 115 8.70 -18.88 -6.54
C TYR A 115 8.40 -19.83 -7.71
N LYS A 116 7.24 -20.49 -7.67
CA LYS A 116 6.82 -21.43 -8.72
C LYS A 116 6.69 -20.75 -10.09
N GLU A 117 6.13 -19.54 -10.12
CA GLU A 117 6.02 -18.80 -11.39
C GLU A 117 7.38 -18.36 -11.92
N ILE A 118 8.28 -17.88 -11.05
CA ILE A 118 9.63 -17.47 -11.46
C ILE A 118 10.39 -18.66 -12.04
N VAL A 119 10.41 -19.80 -11.35
CA VAL A 119 11.08 -21.02 -11.84
C VAL A 119 10.44 -21.52 -13.14
N ARG A 120 9.12 -21.41 -13.30
CA ARG A 120 8.45 -21.80 -14.55
C ARG A 120 8.87 -20.94 -15.74
N TYR A 121 9.12 -19.64 -15.53
CA TYR A 121 9.44 -18.69 -16.60
C TYR A 121 10.92 -18.57 -16.89
N PHE A 122 11.74 -18.56 -15.85
CA PHE A 122 13.17 -18.32 -15.90
C PHE A 122 13.99 -19.59 -15.65
N GLY A 123 13.33 -20.76 -15.67
CA GLY A 123 13.93 -22.06 -15.45
C GLY A 123 14.59 -22.24 -14.08
N THR A 124 15.28 -23.36 -13.93
CA THR A 124 16.01 -23.71 -12.69
C THR A 124 17.38 -23.03 -12.62
N GLU A 125 17.86 -22.42 -13.71
CA GLU A 125 19.13 -21.71 -13.78
C GLU A 125 19.19 -20.49 -12.84
N VAL A 126 18.04 -19.92 -12.48
CA VAL A 126 17.94 -18.82 -11.52
C VAL A 126 17.96 -19.29 -10.05
N LEU A 127 18.06 -20.59 -9.81
CA LEU A 127 18.17 -21.13 -8.47
C LEU A 127 19.62 -21.17 -7.99
N SER A 128 19.76 -21.08 -6.67
CA SER A 128 20.99 -21.41 -5.95
C SER A 128 21.14 -22.93 -5.90
N ASP A 129 22.37 -23.38 -6.07
CA ASP A 129 22.68 -24.81 -6.20
C ASP A 129 22.53 -25.56 -4.86
N ASP A 130 22.65 -24.85 -3.72
CA ASP A 130 22.63 -25.44 -2.38
C ASP A 130 21.21 -25.73 -1.86
N ASP A 131 20.32 -24.72 -1.88
CA ASP A 131 19.02 -24.77 -1.19
C ASP A 131 17.82 -24.63 -2.15
N ALA A 132 18.07 -24.65 -3.47
CA ALA A 132 17.06 -24.36 -4.50
C ALA A 132 16.30 -23.02 -4.28
N THR A 133 16.89 -22.07 -3.55
CA THR A 133 16.34 -20.71 -3.38
C THR A 133 16.63 -19.85 -4.60
N ILE A 134 15.91 -18.75 -4.81
CA ILE A 134 16.17 -17.87 -5.96
C ILE A 134 17.50 -17.13 -5.75
N ASN A 135 18.44 -17.34 -6.67
CA ASN A 135 19.69 -16.60 -6.73
C ASN A 135 19.44 -15.21 -7.36
N ARG A 136 19.43 -14.19 -6.50
CA ARG A 136 19.14 -12.80 -6.92
C ARG A 136 20.18 -12.22 -7.86
N ALA A 137 21.44 -12.66 -7.79
CA ALA A 137 22.48 -12.20 -8.70
C ALA A 137 22.24 -12.75 -10.11
N LYS A 138 21.97 -14.07 -10.24
CA LYS A 138 21.64 -14.72 -11.52
C LYS A 138 20.36 -14.11 -12.12
N LEU A 139 19.28 -14.02 -11.33
CA LEU A 139 18.01 -13.42 -11.79
C LEU A 139 18.19 -11.93 -12.15
N GLY A 140 18.96 -11.20 -11.34
CA GLY A 140 19.30 -9.79 -11.56
C GLY A 140 19.96 -9.58 -12.93
N ALA A 141 20.98 -10.37 -13.26
CA ALA A 141 21.68 -10.25 -14.54
C ALA A 141 20.72 -10.38 -15.74
N ILE A 142 19.76 -11.30 -15.67
CA ILE A 142 18.75 -11.50 -16.73
C ILE A 142 17.83 -10.28 -16.87
N ILE A 143 17.26 -9.79 -15.76
CA ILE A 143 16.27 -8.68 -15.78
C ILE A 143 16.89 -7.29 -15.96
N PHE A 144 18.20 -7.15 -15.69
CA PHE A 144 18.91 -5.90 -15.94
C PHE A 144 19.20 -5.72 -17.43
N CYS A 145 19.55 -6.80 -18.13
CA CYS A 145 19.83 -6.78 -19.57
C CYS A 145 18.57 -6.69 -20.44
N ASP A 146 17.43 -7.24 -19.99
CA ASP A 146 16.20 -7.28 -20.78
C ASP A 146 14.98 -6.65 -20.06
N PRO A 147 14.45 -5.51 -20.55
CA PRO A 147 13.27 -4.86 -19.98
C PRO A 147 11.99 -5.70 -20.12
N THR A 148 11.90 -6.59 -21.11
CA THR A 148 10.76 -7.52 -21.26
C THR A 148 10.75 -8.57 -20.15
N GLN A 149 11.93 -9.08 -19.79
CA GLN A 149 12.10 -10.02 -18.68
C GLN A 149 11.78 -9.36 -17.35
N ARG A 150 12.21 -8.10 -17.16
CA ARG A 150 11.84 -7.31 -15.98
C ARG A 150 10.32 -7.16 -15.82
N LYS A 151 9.61 -6.89 -16.92
CA LYS A 151 8.14 -6.82 -16.90
C LYS A 151 7.51 -8.16 -16.51
N LYS A 152 8.03 -9.28 -17.02
CA LYS A 152 7.54 -10.62 -16.66
C LYS A 152 7.77 -10.93 -15.18
N LEU A 153 8.96 -10.64 -14.65
CA LEU A 153 9.24 -10.82 -13.23
C LEU A 153 8.30 -9.98 -12.36
N ASN A 154 8.12 -8.70 -12.70
CA ASN A 154 7.21 -7.81 -11.98
C ASN A 154 5.76 -8.33 -12.03
N ALA A 155 5.29 -8.80 -13.19
CA ALA A 155 3.95 -9.36 -13.32
C ALA A 155 3.78 -10.64 -12.47
N ALA A 156 4.80 -11.51 -12.45
CA ALA A 156 4.80 -12.72 -11.64
C ALA A 156 4.79 -12.41 -10.14
N THR A 157 5.50 -11.37 -9.67
CA THR A 157 5.62 -11.07 -8.23
C THR A 157 4.53 -10.14 -7.70
N HIS A 158 4.14 -9.10 -8.44
CA HIS A 158 3.29 -8.01 -7.94
C HIS A 158 1.97 -8.50 -7.34
N LYS A 159 1.31 -9.48 -7.99
CA LYS A 159 0.05 -10.04 -7.50
C LYS A 159 0.21 -10.76 -6.14
N TYR A 160 1.33 -11.45 -5.93
CA TYR A 160 1.58 -12.14 -4.66
C TYR A 160 2.02 -11.16 -3.57
N ILE A 161 2.80 -10.13 -3.90
CA ILE A 161 3.14 -9.06 -2.95
C ILE A 161 1.87 -8.40 -2.45
N PHE A 162 1.01 -7.97 -3.38
CA PHE A 162 -0.27 -7.36 -3.05
C PHE A 162 -1.15 -8.27 -2.20
N TYR A 163 -1.30 -9.53 -2.61
CA TYR A 163 -2.12 -10.50 -1.87
C TYR A 163 -1.63 -10.72 -0.44
N GLU A 164 -0.32 -10.89 -0.24
CA GLU A 164 0.23 -11.15 1.09
C GLU A 164 0.17 -9.91 1.98
N MET A 165 0.46 -8.71 1.43
CA MET A 165 0.28 -7.45 2.16
C MET A 165 -1.19 -7.23 2.57
N PHE A 166 -2.12 -7.47 1.65
CA PHE A 166 -3.55 -7.35 1.93
C PHE A 166 -4.02 -8.36 2.98
N LYS A 167 -3.55 -9.62 2.89
CA LYS A 167 -3.83 -10.66 3.88
C LYS A 167 -3.32 -10.25 5.27
N GLN A 168 -2.10 -9.72 5.37
CA GLN A 168 -1.56 -9.21 6.64
C GLN A 168 -2.39 -8.03 7.15
N LEU A 169 -2.79 -7.09 6.30
CA LEU A 169 -3.65 -5.96 6.68
C LEU A 169 -4.98 -6.44 7.26
N VAL A 170 -5.67 -7.34 6.55
CA VAL A 170 -6.94 -7.94 6.97
C VAL A 170 -6.78 -8.64 8.32
N TYR A 171 -5.72 -9.44 8.48
CA TYR A 171 -5.44 -10.13 9.74
C TYR A 171 -5.26 -9.14 10.89
N GLN A 172 -4.44 -8.10 10.70
CA GLN A 172 -4.19 -7.11 11.75
C GLN A 172 -5.43 -6.30 12.11
N ARG A 173 -6.22 -5.88 11.11
CA ARG A 173 -7.44 -5.08 11.31
C ARG A 173 -8.59 -5.89 11.91
N LEU A 174 -8.86 -7.09 11.39
CA LEU A 174 -10.04 -7.86 11.75
C LEU A 174 -9.80 -8.83 12.92
N VAL A 175 -8.63 -9.46 12.97
CA VAL A 175 -8.30 -10.47 13.99
C VAL A 175 -7.63 -9.81 15.19
N CYS A 176 -6.52 -9.10 14.97
CA CYS A 176 -5.77 -8.44 16.04
C CYS A 176 -6.41 -7.12 16.51
N ARG A 177 -7.41 -6.60 15.78
CA ARG A 177 -8.10 -5.33 16.03
C ARG A 177 -7.16 -4.12 16.14
N LYS A 178 -6.00 -4.18 15.47
CA LYS A 178 -5.04 -3.08 15.39
C LYS A 178 -5.53 -2.08 14.37
N ARG A 179 -5.70 -0.82 14.77
CA ARG A 179 -6.17 0.24 13.88
C ARG A 179 -5.02 0.98 13.21
N LEU A 180 -3.87 1.09 13.86
CA LEU A 180 -2.69 1.71 13.26
C LEU A 180 -1.82 0.69 12.52
N VAL A 181 -2.23 0.32 11.31
CA VAL A 181 -1.46 -0.56 10.41
C VAL A 181 -0.89 0.28 9.28
N VAL A 182 0.44 0.27 9.12
CA VAL A 182 1.18 1.04 8.11
C VAL A 182 1.67 0.10 7.01
N LEU A 183 1.31 0.39 5.77
CA LEU A 183 1.80 -0.28 4.57
C LEU A 183 3.03 0.47 4.06
N ASP A 184 4.20 -0.10 4.32
CA ASP A 184 5.48 0.51 3.94
C ASP A 184 5.92 0.02 2.55
N ALA A 185 5.81 0.89 1.55
CA ALA A 185 6.10 0.56 0.16
C ALA A 185 6.83 1.73 -0.56
N PRO A 186 8.10 1.55 -0.97
CA PRO A 186 8.83 2.57 -1.74
C PRO A 186 8.15 2.95 -3.07
N LEU A 187 7.47 1.98 -3.70
CA LEU A 187 6.82 2.09 -5.01
C LEU A 187 5.29 2.11 -4.90
N LEU A 188 4.76 2.73 -3.84
CA LEU A 188 3.33 2.72 -3.50
C LEU A 188 2.46 3.31 -4.64
N PHE A 189 2.85 4.46 -5.21
CA PHE A 189 2.10 5.10 -6.28
C PHE A 189 2.31 4.41 -7.64
N GLU A 190 3.49 3.83 -7.85
CA GLU A 190 3.85 3.15 -9.09
C GLU A 190 3.10 1.81 -9.24
N THR A 191 2.76 1.16 -8.12
CA THR A 191 2.00 -0.10 -8.12
C THR A 191 0.50 0.09 -8.29
N LYS A 192 -0.04 1.31 -8.10
CA LYS A 192 -1.46 1.73 -8.20
C LYS A 192 -2.46 0.98 -7.31
N LEU A 193 -2.33 -0.34 -7.15
CA LEU A 193 -3.22 -1.20 -6.39
C LEU A 193 -3.13 -0.92 -4.88
N LEU A 194 -1.92 -0.74 -4.35
CA LEU A 194 -1.72 -0.43 -2.92
C LEU A 194 -2.36 0.91 -2.55
N GLU A 195 -2.35 1.86 -3.48
CA GLU A 195 -2.96 3.18 -3.32
C GLU A 195 -4.47 3.12 -2.97
N TYR A 196 -5.18 2.07 -3.41
CA TYR A 196 -6.61 1.89 -3.09
C TYR A 196 -6.88 1.50 -1.64
N PHE A 197 -5.90 0.95 -0.94
CA PHE A 197 -6.02 0.45 0.43
C PHE A 197 -5.21 1.29 1.42
N CYS A 198 -4.69 2.44 0.97
CA CYS A 198 -3.88 3.34 1.78
C CYS A 198 -4.61 4.68 2.00
N PHE A 199 -4.90 5.01 3.26
CA PHE A 199 -5.25 6.35 3.69
C PHE A 199 -4.95 6.54 5.20
N PRO A 200 -4.37 7.68 5.62
CA PRO A 200 -3.69 8.66 4.77
C PRO A 200 -2.40 8.08 4.17
N ILE A 201 -1.92 8.64 3.06
CA ILE A 201 -0.62 8.35 2.48
C ILE A 201 0.41 9.39 2.96
N ILE A 202 1.43 8.91 3.66
CA ILE A 202 2.56 9.69 4.18
C ILE A 202 3.73 9.56 3.21
N VAL A 203 4.25 10.69 2.75
CA VAL A 203 5.46 10.74 1.90
C VAL A 203 6.62 11.33 2.69
N VAL A 204 7.71 10.56 2.79
CA VAL A 204 8.99 11.05 3.31
C VAL A 204 9.79 11.67 2.17
N THR A 205 10.18 12.93 2.33
CA THR A 205 10.85 13.74 1.31
C THR A 205 12.15 14.34 1.83
N CYS A 206 13.09 14.60 0.93
CA CYS A 206 14.28 15.41 1.17
C CYS A 206 14.67 16.12 -0.14
N THR A 207 15.56 17.09 -0.03
CA THR A 207 16.20 17.76 -1.16
C THR A 207 16.99 16.76 -2.02
N GLU A 208 17.07 17.02 -3.33
CA GLU A 208 17.79 16.16 -4.28
C GLU A 208 19.29 16.03 -3.93
N THR A 209 19.88 17.10 -3.38
CA THR A 209 21.27 17.12 -2.90
C THR A 209 21.47 16.14 -1.75
N ASN A 210 20.55 16.13 -0.78
CA ASN A 210 20.55 15.18 0.33
C ASN A 210 20.28 13.74 -0.15
N GLU A 211 19.35 13.56 -1.09
CA GLU A 211 19.02 12.26 -1.67
C GLU A 211 20.25 11.61 -2.31
N LEU A 212 20.94 12.37 -3.17
CA LEU A 212 22.11 11.94 -3.89
C LEU A 212 23.30 11.67 -2.96
N SER A 213 23.57 12.59 -2.03
CA SER A 213 24.66 12.46 -1.04
C SER A 213 24.47 11.22 -0.16
N ARG A 214 23.26 11.00 0.36
CA ARG A 214 22.94 9.84 1.20
C ARG A 214 23.00 8.53 0.40
N LEU A 215 22.49 8.52 -0.83
CA LEU A 215 22.54 7.34 -1.69
C LEU A 215 23.98 6.93 -2.04
N MET A 216 24.83 7.89 -2.40
CA MET A 216 26.24 7.64 -2.68
C MET A 216 26.98 7.10 -1.45
N LYS A 217 26.73 7.68 -0.27
CA LYS A 217 27.36 7.23 0.98
C LYS A 217 26.91 5.83 1.39
N ARG A 218 25.62 5.51 1.24
CA ARG A 218 25.05 4.22 1.67
C ARG A 218 25.43 3.06 0.76
N ASP A 219 25.38 3.28 -0.56
CA ASP A 219 25.53 2.21 -1.56
C ASP A 219 26.92 2.24 -2.24
N HIS A 220 27.83 3.11 -1.80
CA HIS A 220 29.18 3.31 -2.38
C HIS A 220 29.17 3.48 -3.91
N MET A 221 28.19 4.22 -4.44
CA MET A 221 27.97 4.39 -5.88
C MET A 221 28.59 5.68 -6.41
N THR A 222 28.90 5.68 -7.71
CA THR A 222 29.25 6.92 -8.43
C THR A 222 28.04 7.84 -8.51
N GLN A 223 28.29 9.15 -8.65
CA GLN A 223 27.23 10.14 -8.83
C GLN A 223 26.33 9.82 -10.04
N GLY A 224 26.92 9.37 -11.15
CA GLY A 224 26.19 9.02 -12.37
C GLY A 224 25.22 7.85 -12.16
N ASP A 225 25.65 6.81 -11.44
CA ASP A 225 24.79 5.65 -11.16
C ASP A 225 23.72 5.97 -10.12
N ALA A 226 24.04 6.78 -9.10
CA ALA A 226 23.07 7.29 -8.14
C ALA A 226 21.96 8.08 -8.85
N GLN A 227 22.30 8.98 -9.78
CA GLN A 227 21.32 9.73 -10.55
C GLN A 227 20.44 8.85 -11.44
N LYS A 228 21.01 7.85 -12.13
CA LYS A 228 20.23 6.89 -12.93
C LYS A 228 19.22 6.15 -12.06
N ARG A 229 19.62 5.78 -10.85
CA ARG A 229 18.75 5.06 -9.90
C ARG A 229 17.63 5.94 -9.37
N ILE A 230 17.90 7.20 -9.01
CA ILE A 230 16.87 8.16 -8.61
C ILE A 230 15.87 8.39 -9.77
N LYS A 231 16.38 8.62 -10.99
CA LYS A 231 15.55 8.82 -12.19
C LYS A 231 14.71 7.61 -12.61
N SER A 232 15.01 6.41 -12.12
CA SER A 232 14.24 5.20 -12.42
C SER A 232 12.91 5.12 -11.66
N GLN A 233 12.72 5.96 -10.63
CA GLN A 233 11.50 6.03 -9.83
C GLN A 233 10.63 7.23 -10.20
N MET A 234 9.37 7.24 -9.74
CA MET A 234 8.54 8.44 -9.85
C MET A 234 9.21 9.59 -9.10
N LYS A 235 9.24 10.77 -9.74
CA LYS A 235 9.90 11.94 -9.17
C LYS A 235 9.26 12.32 -7.85
N LEU A 236 10.08 12.74 -6.89
CA LEU A 236 9.66 12.98 -5.51
C LEU A 236 8.54 14.03 -5.42
N TYR A 237 8.62 15.10 -6.22
CA TYR A 237 7.56 16.12 -6.27
C TYR A 237 6.19 15.58 -6.70
N GLU A 238 6.17 14.54 -7.56
CA GLU A 238 4.92 13.89 -7.99
C GLU A 238 4.34 12.99 -6.90
N LYS A 239 5.20 12.40 -6.06
CA LYS A 239 4.74 11.67 -4.87
C LYS A 239 4.16 12.64 -3.85
N VAL A 240 4.85 13.75 -3.62
CA VAL A 240 4.43 14.81 -2.68
C VAL A 240 3.07 15.39 -3.09
N SER A 241 2.82 15.65 -4.37
CA SER A 241 1.52 16.19 -4.83
C SER A 241 0.34 15.23 -4.63
N LYS A 242 0.60 13.93 -4.47
CA LYS A 242 -0.39 12.89 -4.20
C LYS A 242 -0.49 12.50 -2.73
N ALA A 243 0.36 13.07 -1.87
CA ALA A 243 0.41 12.75 -0.46
C ALA A 243 -0.79 13.34 0.31
N ASP A 244 -1.17 12.68 1.39
CA ASP A 244 -2.09 13.25 2.38
C ASP A 244 -1.31 13.95 3.50
N LEU A 245 -0.13 13.41 3.85
CA LEU A 245 0.78 13.95 4.85
C LEU A 245 2.23 13.87 4.33
N ILE A 246 3.07 14.81 4.74
CA ILE A 246 4.46 14.93 4.28
C ILE A 246 5.38 15.01 5.49
N ILE A 247 6.46 14.21 5.47
CA ILE A 247 7.56 14.30 6.45
C ILE A 247 8.79 14.77 5.69
N GLN A 248 9.27 15.97 6.02
CA GLN A 248 10.49 16.53 5.43
C GLN A 248 11.72 16.12 6.26
N ASN A 249 12.73 15.56 5.60
CA ASN A 249 13.96 15.04 6.20
C ASN A 249 15.22 15.72 5.65
N ASP A 250 15.23 17.05 5.73
CA ASP A 250 16.37 17.90 5.35
C ASP A 250 17.19 18.41 6.53
N GLY A 251 16.62 18.41 7.73
CA GLY A 251 17.22 18.96 8.95
C GLY A 251 17.98 17.92 9.79
N ALA A 252 18.11 18.24 11.08
CA ALA A 252 18.73 17.35 12.05
C ALA A 252 17.85 16.14 12.36
N LEU A 253 18.44 15.13 13.03
CA LEU A 253 17.70 13.95 13.45
C LEU A 253 16.55 14.32 14.40
N ASP A 254 16.76 15.28 15.30
CA ASP A 254 15.75 15.71 16.26
C ASP A 254 14.53 16.35 15.58
N ASP A 255 14.75 17.13 14.53
CA ASP A 255 13.67 17.68 13.70
C ASP A 255 12.86 16.56 13.04
N LEU A 256 13.54 15.53 12.54
CA LEU A 256 12.90 14.36 11.95
C LEU A 256 12.06 13.62 13.00
N LEU A 257 12.57 13.43 14.22
CA LEU A 257 11.85 12.77 15.31
C LEU A 257 10.56 13.52 15.65
N LEU A 258 10.63 14.84 15.77
CA LEU A 258 9.48 15.69 16.07
C LEU A 258 8.43 15.61 14.96
N HIS A 259 8.81 15.88 13.71
CA HIS A 259 7.89 15.84 12.56
C HIS A 259 7.28 14.45 12.36
N THR A 260 8.05 13.39 12.62
CA THR A 260 7.57 12.00 12.54
C THR A 260 6.48 11.75 13.58
N ARG A 261 6.69 12.16 14.83
CA ARG A 261 5.69 12.02 15.91
C ARG A 261 4.42 12.79 15.61
N GLU A 262 4.52 14.06 15.21
CA GLU A 262 3.36 14.88 14.87
C GLU A 262 2.57 14.29 13.70
N THR A 263 3.28 13.84 12.66
CA THR A 263 2.65 13.23 11.50
C THR A 263 1.96 11.92 11.86
N LEU A 264 2.57 11.10 12.73
CA LEU A 264 1.97 9.86 13.20
C LEU A 264 0.71 10.13 14.02
N GLN A 265 0.71 11.14 14.90
CA GLN A 265 -0.48 11.54 15.65
C GLN A 265 -1.62 11.97 14.73
N ARG A 266 -1.32 12.79 13.71
CA ARG A 266 -2.30 13.21 12.70
C ARG A 266 -2.83 12.01 11.92
N ALA A 267 -1.96 11.11 11.49
CA ALA A 267 -2.35 9.90 10.78
C ALA A 267 -3.25 9.00 11.64
N ALA A 268 -2.87 8.77 12.90
CA ALA A 268 -3.65 7.98 13.85
C ALA A 268 -5.01 8.61 14.14
N ALA A 269 -5.10 9.94 14.25
CA ALA A 269 -6.36 10.64 14.41
C ALA A 269 -7.29 10.44 13.20
N LEU A 270 -6.75 10.51 11.98
CA LEU A 270 -7.51 10.29 10.74
C LEU A 270 -8.10 8.88 10.67
N VAL A 271 -7.36 7.85 11.11
CA VAL A 271 -7.82 6.45 11.08
C VAL A 271 -8.48 5.98 12.38
N GLY A 272 -8.75 6.90 13.33
CA GLY A 272 -9.38 6.59 14.62
C GLY A 272 -8.56 5.63 15.50
N ALA A 273 -7.23 5.70 15.42
CA ALA A 273 -6.26 4.85 16.10
C ALA A 273 -5.43 5.58 17.17
N SER A 274 -5.85 6.74 17.65
CA SER A 274 -5.10 7.51 18.67
C SER A 274 -4.81 6.71 19.95
N HIS A 275 -5.67 5.73 20.29
CA HIS A 275 -5.47 4.84 21.44
C HIS A 275 -4.40 3.76 21.23
N ASP A 276 -4.00 3.49 19.98
CA ASP A 276 -2.97 2.49 19.65
C ASP A 276 -1.55 3.07 19.80
N LEU A 277 -1.42 4.38 19.97
CA LEU A 277 -0.14 5.07 20.06
C LEU A 277 0.51 4.86 21.44
N GLN A 278 1.78 4.48 21.41
CA GLN A 278 2.68 4.40 22.55
C GLN A 278 3.70 5.54 22.41
N LEU A 279 3.30 6.76 22.77
CA LEU A 279 4.13 7.96 22.67
C LEU A 279 4.93 8.23 23.94
#